data_AF-Q71SA6-F1
#
_entry.id   AF-Q71SA6-F1
#
_cell.length_a   1.000
_cell.length_b   1.000
_cell.length_c   1.000
_cell.angle_alpha   90.00
_cell.angle_beta   90.00
_cell.angle_gamma   90.00
#
_symmetry.space_group_name_H-M   'P 1'
#
loop_
_entity.id
_entity.type
_entity.pdbx_description
1 polymer ?
#
loop_
_entity_poly.entity_id
_entity_poly.type
_entity_poly.pdbx_seq_one_letter_code
_entity_poly.pdbx_strand_id
1 'polypeptide(L)'
;KLSKCVQIARLYLEDDDAINAEAFINKASFLVSNSQQEVLNLQYKVCYARILDLKRKFLEAALRYYDISQIEKRQIGDEEIDEDALEQALSAAVTCTILAAAGPQRSRVLATLYKDERCSKLKVYPILQKVYLERILRKPEIDAFAEELKAHQKALLPDNSTV
;
A
#
# COMPACT_ATOMS: atom_id res chain seq x y z
N LYS A 1 18.82 5.17 -16.91
CA LYS A 1 17.44 5.14 -17.48
C LYS A 1 16.40 4.80 -16.42
N LEU A 2 16.61 3.72 -15.65
CA LEU A 2 15.77 3.35 -14.49
C LEU A 2 15.56 4.50 -13.50
N SER A 3 16.64 5.09 -12.97
CA SER A 3 16.59 6.23 -12.04
C SER A 3 15.71 7.39 -12.51
N LYS A 4 15.85 7.82 -13.78
CA LYS A 4 15.01 8.89 -14.34
C LYS A 4 13.53 8.52 -14.37
N CYS A 5 13.19 7.28 -14.74
CA CYS A 5 11.79 6.85 -14.80
C CYS A 5 11.16 6.79 -13.41
N VAL A 6 11.89 6.26 -12.42
CA VAL A 6 11.43 6.21 -11.03
C VAL A 6 11.26 7.63 -10.48
N GLN A 7 12.22 8.52 -10.73
CA GLN A 7 12.13 9.92 -10.28
C GLN A 7 10.93 10.65 -10.89
N ILE A 8 10.68 10.48 -12.19
CA ILE A 8 9.52 11.11 -12.85
C ILE A 8 8.21 10.55 -12.27
N ALA A 9 8.12 9.23 -12.08
CA ALA A 9 6.93 8.62 -11.47
C ALA A 9 6.69 9.15 -10.05
N ARG A 10 7.74 9.33 -9.24
CA ARG A 10 7.62 9.97 -7.92
C ARG A 10 7.06 11.37 -8.01
N LEU A 11 7.57 12.20 -8.92
CA LEU A 11 7.11 13.59 -9.07
C LEU A 11 5.62 13.66 -9.44
N TYR A 12 5.13 12.79 -10.33
CA TYR A 12 3.70 12.70 -10.63
C TYR A 12 2.87 12.23 -9.43
N LEU A 13 3.40 11.32 -8.61
CA LEU A 13 2.74 10.85 -7.40
C LEU A 13 2.64 11.92 -6.29
N GLU A 14 3.44 12.98 -6.33
CA GLU A 14 3.30 14.11 -5.41
C GLU A 14 2.12 15.04 -5.80
N ASP A 15 1.59 14.89 -7.02
CA ASP A 15 0.40 15.60 -7.52
C ASP A 15 -0.80 14.63 -7.70
N ASP A 16 -0.75 13.46 -7.06
CA ASP A 16 -1.75 12.37 -7.16
C ASP A 16 -2.07 11.92 -8.61
N ASP A 17 -1.19 12.21 -9.58
CA ASP A 17 -1.35 11.86 -11.00
C ASP A 17 -0.87 10.42 -11.27
N ALA A 18 -1.70 9.47 -10.85
CA ALA A 18 -1.42 8.05 -11.00
C ALA A 18 -1.31 7.61 -12.48
N ILE A 19 -1.97 8.29 -13.40
CA ILE A 19 -1.97 7.94 -14.83
C ILE A 19 -0.60 8.20 -15.43
N ASN A 20 -0.08 9.41 -15.24
CA ASN A 20 1.24 9.75 -15.74
C ASN A 20 2.34 9.02 -14.96
N ALA A 21 2.19 8.84 -13.64
CA ALA A 21 3.12 8.04 -12.85
C ALA A 21 3.23 6.59 -13.37
N GLU A 22 2.11 5.96 -13.71
CA GLU A 22 2.07 4.59 -14.25
C GLU A 22 2.80 4.47 -15.60
N ALA A 23 2.67 5.47 -16.49
CA ALA A 23 3.34 5.46 -17.77
C ALA A 23 4.88 5.39 -17.63
N PHE A 24 5.45 6.01 -16.59
CA PHE A 24 6.88 5.97 -16.31
C PHE A 24 7.31 4.76 -15.48
N ILE A 25 6.48 4.31 -14.53
CA ILE A 25 6.78 3.10 -13.75
C ILE A 25 6.78 1.85 -14.64
N ASN A 26 5.88 1.76 -15.62
CA ASN A 26 5.83 0.63 -16.55
C ASN A 26 7.10 0.55 -17.42
N LYS A 27 7.69 1.70 -17.80
CA LYS A 27 8.99 1.73 -18.48
C LYS A 27 10.13 1.26 -17.58
N ALA A 28 10.07 1.57 -16.28
CA ALA A 28 11.03 1.12 -15.29
C ALA A 28 10.95 -0.40 -15.04
N SER A 29 9.77 -1.01 -15.17
CA SER A 29 9.55 -2.44 -14.87
C SER A 29 10.48 -3.37 -15.66
N PHE A 30 10.74 -3.08 -16.94
CA PHE A 30 11.64 -3.84 -17.80
C PHE A 30 13.12 -3.75 -17.41
N LEU A 31 13.50 -2.71 -16.65
CA LEU A 31 14.87 -2.44 -16.26
C LEU A 31 15.17 -2.91 -14.83
N VAL A 32 14.15 -3.02 -13.98
CA VAL A 32 14.31 -3.30 -12.55
C VAL A 32 14.77 -4.73 -12.28
N SER A 33 14.32 -5.70 -13.08
CA SER A 33 14.65 -7.13 -12.91
C SER A 33 16.12 -7.46 -13.15
N ASN A 34 16.81 -6.66 -13.95
CA ASN A 34 18.22 -6.83 -14.30
C ASN A 34 19.14 -5.83 -13.58
N SER A 35 18.60 -5.03 -12.65
CA SER A 35 19.31 -3.96 -11.96
C SER A 35 19.91 -4.45 -10.65
N GLN A 36 21.22 -4.23 -10.47
CA GLN A 36 21.92 -4.42 -9.19
C GLN A 36 21.74 -3.24 -8.23
N GLN A 37 21.01 -2.18 -8.63
CA GLN A 37 20.80 -0.98 -7.81
C GLN A 37 19.65 -1.21 -6.83
N GLU A 38 19.95 -1.81 -5.69
CA GLU A 38 18.95 -2.22 -4.69
C GLU A 38 18.07 -1.05 -4.19
N VAL A 39 18.66 0.12 -3.94
CA VAL A 39 17.93 1.34 -3.53
C VAL A 39 16.87 1.73 -4.57
N LEU A 40 17.26 1.75 -5.84
CA LEU A 40 16.35 2.10 -6.94
C LEU A 40 15.26 1.06 -7.14
N ASN A 41 15.57 -0.21 -6.89
CA ASN A 41 14.58 -1.29 -6.92
C ASN A 41 13.56 -1.12 -5.79
N LEU A 42 13.98 -0.68 -4.59
CA LEU A 42 13.07 -0.35 -3.49
C LEU A 42 12.18 0.84 -3.84
N GLN A 43 12.77 1.95 -4.30
CA GLN A 43 12.02 3.14 -4.72
C GLN A 43 10.98 2.81 -5.79
N TYR A 44 11.34 1.96 -6.76
CA TYR A 44 10.41 1.43 -7.76
C TYR A 44 9.24 0.68 -7.11
N LYS A 45 9.51 -0.25 -6.18
CA LYS A 45 8.46 -1.02 -5.49
C LYS A 45 7.48 -0.12 -4.75
N VAL A 46 7.99 0.88 -4.03
CA VAL A 46 7.18 1.87 -3.30
C VAL A 46 6.30 2.67 -4.24
N CYS A 47 6.86 3.18 -5.35
CA CYS A 47 6.08 3.91 -6.35
C CYS A 47 4.98 3.04 -6.96
N TYR A 48 5.32 1.79 -7.29
CA TYR A 48 4.37 0.88 -7.90
C TYR A 48 3.20 0.55 -6.95
N ALA A 49 3.47 0.34 -5.66
CA ALA A 49 2.43 0.15 -4.65
C ALA A 49 1.51 1.38 -4.53
N ARG A 50 2.08 2.60 -4.48
CA ARG A 50 1.31 3.87 -4.43
C ARG A 50 0.42 4.04 -5.65
N ILE A 51 0.91 3.72 -6.85
CA ILE A 51 0.12 3.80 -8.09
C ILE A 51 -1.07 2.85 -8.05
N LEU A 52 -0.88 1.62 -7.57
CA LEU A 52 -1.97 0.65 -7.45
C LEU A 52 -3.04 1.13 -6.46
N ASP A 53 -2.64 1.69 -5.32
CA ASP A 53 -3.53 2.27 -4.30
C ASP A 53 -4.34 3.44 -4.88
N LEU A 54 -3.69 4.42 -5.53
CA LEU A 54 -4.37 5.54 -6.21
C LEU A 54 -5.36 5.08 -7.28
N LYS A 55 -5.04 4.00 -7.99
CA LYS A 55 -5.90 3.40 -9.02
C LYS A 55 -6.99 2.48 -8.43
N ARG A 56 -7.14 2.42 -7.10
CA ARG A 56 -8.10 1.58 -6.37
C ARG A 56 -7.92 0.07 -6.63
N LYS A 57 -6.74 -0.35 -7.07
CA LYS A 57 -6.32 -1.75 -7.15
C LYS A 57 -5.83 -2.21 -5.77
N PHE A 58 -6.71 -2.11 -4.78
CA PHE A 58 -6.33 -2.19 -3.37
C PHE A 58 -5.74 -3.53 -2.99
N LEU A 59 -6.25 -4.63 -3.55
CA LEU A 59 -5.74 -5.96 -3.22
C LEU A 59 -4.30 -6.15 -3.73
N GLU A 60 -4.01 -5.69 -4.95
CA GLU A 60 -2.67 -5.70 -5.51
C GLU A 60 -1.74 -4.75 -4.76
N ALA A 61 -2.22 -3.55 -4.40
CA ALA A 61 -1.48 -2.59 -3.59
C ALA A 61 -1.12 -3.18 -2.22
N ALA A 62 -2.08 -3.84 -1.56
CA ALA A 62 -1.88 -4.46 -0.26
C ALA A 62 -0.76 -5.51 -0.27
N LEU A 63 -0.73 -6.37 -1.28
CA LEU A 63 0.33 -7.37 -1.45
C LEU A 63 1.71 -6.71 -1.60
N ARG A 64 1.81 -5.64 -2.41
CA ARG A 64 3.08 -4.92 -2.59
C ARG A 64 3.53 -4.19 -1.33
N TYR A 65 2.61 -3.55 -0.63
CA TYR A 65 2.91 -2.91 0.65
C TYR A 65 3.34 -3.91 1.71
N TYR A 66 2.69 -5.08 1.77
CA TYR A 66 3.11 -6.15 2.67
C TYR A 66 4.50 -6.66 2.33
N ASP A 67 4.81 -6.92 1.05
CA ASP A 67 6.15 -7.32 0.61
C ASP A 67 7.24 -6.29 1.02
N ILE A 68 6.93 -5.00 0.94
CA ILE A 68 7.83 -3.92 1.38
C ILE A 68 8.04 -3.95 2.89
N SER A 69 6.97 -4.17 3.67
CA SER A 69 7.05 -4.26 5.14
C SER A 69 7.92 -5.42 5.64
N GLN A 70 8.14 -6.45 4.82
CA GLN A 70 8.94 -7.64 5.16
C GLN A 70 10.43 -7.46 4.88
N ILE A 71 10.88 -6.27 4.47
CA ILE A 71 12.31 -6.03 4.22
C ILE A 71 13.07 -6.06 5.55
N GLU A 72 13.86 -7.12 5.74
CA GLU A 72 14.70 -7.31 6.93
C GLU A 72 15.99 -6.49 6.87
N LYS A 73 16.50 -6.19 5.67
CA LYS A 73 17.70 -5.37 5.49
C LYS A 73 17.45 -3.98 6.05
N ARG A 74 18.14 -3.59 7.12
CA ARG A 74 18.08 -2.23 7.68
C ARG A 74 18.98 -1.23 6.94
N GLN A 75 19.81 -1.72 6.03
CA GLN A 75 20.66 -0.92 5.17
C GLN A 75 20.64 -1.49 3.76
N ILE A 76 20.45 -0.62 2.77
CA ILE A 76 20.52 -0.96 1.35
C ILE A 76 21.46 0.04 0.68
N GLY A 77 22.66 -0.44 0.32
CA GLY A 77 23.73 0.45 -0.15
C GLY A 77 24.10 1.47 0.94
N ASP A 78 24.04 2.75 0.59
CA ASP A 78 24.34 3.86 1.49
C ASP A 78 23.09 4.43 2.21
N GLU A 79 21.90 3.86 1.96
CA GLU A 79 20.65 4.29 2.58
C GLU A 79 20.25 3.37 3.74
N GLU A 80 19.97 3.96 4.89
CA GLU A 80 19.34 3.29 6.03
C GLU A 80 17.83 3.21 5.81
N ILE A 81 17.24 2.04 6.05
CA ILE A 81 15.79 1.88 5.97
C ILE A 81 15.18 2.28 7.31
N ASP A 82 14.40 3.35 7.27
CA ASP A 82 13.60 3.81 8.39
C ASP A 82 12.56 2.75 8.80
N GLU A 83 12.58 2.34 10.07
CA GLU A 83 11.62 1.38 10.61
C GLU A 83 10.19 1.95 10.58
N ASP A 84 10.03 3.27 10.75
CA ASP A 84 8.74 3.93 10.66
C ASP A 84 8.16 3.82 9.23
N ALA A 85 9.01 3.86 8.21
CA ALA A 85 8.58 3.67 6.82
C ALA A 85 8.09 2.24 6.55
N LEU A 86 8.70 1.22 7.19
CA LEU A 86 8.24 -0.17 7.10
C LEU A 86 6.92 -0.39 7.84
N GLU A 87 6.75 0.25 9.00
CA GLU A 87 5.48 0.25 9.74
C GLU A 87 4.37 0.93 8.93
N GLN A 88 4.67 2.07 8.29
CA GLN A 88 3.74 2.75 7.38
C GLN A 88 3.35 1.86 6.19
N ALA A 89 4.30 1.12 5.60
CA ALA A 89 3.99 0.15 4.55
C ALA A 89 3.06 -0.96 5.06
N LEU A 90 3.28 -1.48 6.26
CA LEU A 90 2.38 -2.47 6.86
C LEU A 90 0.98 -1.90 7.10
N SER A 91 0.88 -0.67 7.63
CA SER A 91 -0.38 0.03 7.81
C SER A 91 -1.14 0.26 6.50
N ALA A 92 -0.42 0.64 5.44
CA ALA A 92 -0.99 0.77 4.10
C ALA A 92 -1.49 -0.58 3.56
N ALA A 93 -0.78 -1.68 3.81
CA ALA A 93 -1.21 -3.02 3.42
C ALA A 93 -2.53 -3.42 4.11
N VAL A 94 -2.66 -3.15 5.41
CA VAL A 94 -3.89 -3.38 6.17
C VAL A 94 -5.04 -2.55 5.65
N THR A 95 -4.82 -1.24 5.47
CA THR A 95 -5.82 -0.30 4.96
C THR A 95 -6.32 -0.72 3.58
N CYS A 96 -5.41 -0.99 2.64
CA CYS A 96 -5.78 -1.45 1.30
C CYS A 96 -6.52 -2.80 1.34
N THR A 97 -6.15 -3.72 2.23
CA THR A 97 -6.87 -5.00 2.35
C THR A 97 -8.30 -4.81 2.86
N ILE A 98 -8.52 -3.88 3.80
CA ILE A 98 -9.84 -3.55 4.31
C ILE A 98 -10.71 -2.97 3.19
N LEU A 99 -10.18 -2.03 2.40
CA LEU A 99 -10.86 -1.35 1.28
C LEU A 99 -11.04 -2.24 0.03
N ALA A 100 -10.30 -3.33 -0.10
CA ALA A 100 -10.42 -4.23 -1.24
C ALA A 100 -11.81 -4.89 -1.30
N ALA A 101 -12.28 -5.20 -2.52
CA ALA A 101 -13.52 -5.92 -2.73
C ALA A 101 -13.53 -7.29 -2.01
N ALA A 102 -14.68 -7.67 -1.45
CA ALA A 102 -14.85 -8.96 -0.79
C ALA A 102 -14.55 -10.13 -1.74
N GLY A 103 -13.84 -11.14 -1.24
CA GLY A 103 -13.55 -12.35 -2.02
C GLY A 103 -12.47 -13.24 -1.38
N PRO A 104 -12.29 -14.47 -1.89
CA PRO A 104 -11.39 -15.46 -1.28
C PRO A 104 -9.93 -15.02 -1.18
N GLN A 105 -9.46 -14.21 -2.13
CA GLN A 105 -8.09 -13.68 -2.09
C GLN A 105 -7.94 -12.63 -0.99
N ARG A 106 -8.89 -11.69 -0.86
CA ARG A 106 -8.91 -10.72 0.24
C ARG A 106 -8.96 -11.41 1.60
N SER A 107 -9.80 -12.42 1.77
CA SER A 107 -9.89 -13.18 3.04
C SER A 107 -8.57 -13.85 3.42
N ARG A 108 -7.80 -14.35 2.43
CA ARG A 108 -6.46 -14.88 2.68
C ARG A 108 -5.49 -13.79 3.14
N VAL A 109 -5.50 -12.62 2.51
CA VAL A 109 -4.62 -11.51 2.90
C VAL A 109 -4.99 -10.98 4.29
N LEU A 110 -6.28 -10.87 4.62
CA LEU A 110 -6.75 -10.54 5.98
C LEU A 110 -6.22 -11.53 7.02
N ALA A 111 -6.27 -12.83 6.72
CA ALA A 111 -5.74 -13.87 7.62
C ALA A 111 -4.23 -13.75 7.81
N THR A 112 -3.48 -13.45 6.75
CA THR A 112 -2.03 -13.20 6.83
C THR A 112 -1.74 -11.99 7.72
N LEU A 113 -2.40 -10.86 7.48
CA LEU A 113 -2.17 -9.63 8.25
C LEU A 113 -2.61 -9.76 9.71
N TYR A 114 -3.71 -10.46 9.99
CA TYR A 114 -4.18 -10.68 11.35
C TYR A 114 -3.20 -11.52 12.19
N LYS A 115 -2.50 -12.46 11.55
CA LYS A 115 -1.50 -13.34 12.19
C LYS A 115 -0.11 -12.71 12.29
N ASP A 116 0.15 -11.61 11.59
CA ASP A 116 1.39 -10.84 11.73
C ASP A 116 1.31 -10.03 13.03
N GLU A 117 2.13 -10.40 14.03
CA GLU A 117 2.13 -9.75 15.35
C GLU A 117 2.41 -8.25 15.29
N ARG A 118 3.15 -7.79 14.26
CA ARG A 118 3.45 -6.36 14.07
C ARG A 118 2.18 -5.56 13.81
N CYS A 119 1.17 -6.16 13.19
CA CYS A 119 -0.12 -5.52 12.96
C CYS A 119 -0.81 -5.14 14.27
N SER A 120 -0.59 -5.86 15.38
CA SER A 120 -1.23 -5.57 16.68
C SER A 120 -0.88 -4.20 17.26
N LYS A 121 0.25 -3.61 16.83
CA LYS A 121 0.71 -2.28 17.25
C LYS A 121 0.12 -1.14 16.42
N LEU A 122 -0.47 -1.47 15.26
CA LEU A 122 -1.00 -0.47 14.34
C LEU A 122 -2.33 0.09 14.84
N LYS A 123 -2.52 1.40 14.65
CA LYS A 123 -3.80 2.07 14.97
C LYS A 123 -5.01 1.45 14.27
N VAL A 124 -4.83 0.89 13.07
CA VAL A 124 -5.88 0.26 12.25
C VAL A 124 -6.23 -1.17 12.69
N TYR A 125 -5.45 -1.77 13.61
CA TYR A 125 -5.63 -3.16 14.05
C TYR A 125 -7.04 -3.51 14.54
N PRO A 126 -7.75 -2.66 15.33
CA PRO A 126 -9.11 -3.00 15.77
C PRO A 126 -10.08 -3.23 14.62
N ILE A 127 -9.94 -2.48 13.52
CA ILE A 127 -10.74 -2.68 12.30
C ILE A 127 -10.34 -3.97 11.61
N LEU A 128 -9.04 -4.23 11.43
CA LEU A 128 -8.52 -5.48 10.86
C LEU A 128 -9.07 -6.71 11.60
N GLN A 129 -8.99 -6.71 12.93
CA GLN A 129 -9.48 -7.80 13.76
C GLN A 129 -10.97 -8.03 13.56
N LYS A 130 -11.78 -6.96 13.55
CA LYS A 130 -13.23 -7.10 13.34
C LYS A 130 -13.58 -7.59 11.94
N VAL A 131 -12.92 -7.06 10.91
CA VAL A 131 -13.14 -7.48 9.52
C VAL A 131 -12.74 -8.94 9.33
N TYR A 132 -11.61 -9.38 9.88
CA TYR A 132 -11.16 -10.77 9.79
C TYR A 132 -12.08 -11.74 10.55
N LEU A 133 -12.55 -11.35 11.74
CA LEU A 133 -13.46 -12.17 12.56
C LEU A 133 -14.93 -12.02 12.15
N GLU A 134 -15.22 -11.37 11.03
CA GLU A 134 -16.58 -11.14 10.51
C GLU A 134 -17.52 -10.47 11.53
N ARG A 135 -16.98 -9.55 12.33
CA ARG A 135 -17.72 -8.79 13.34
C ARG A 135 -18.28 -7.49 12.77
N ILE A 136 -19.43 -7.06 13.31
CA ILE A 136 -20.06 -5.79 12.96
C ILE A 136 -19.16 -4.61 13.36
N LEU A 137 -18.86 -3.73 12.40
CA LEU A 137 -18.26 -2.41 12.61
C LEU A 137 -19.35 -1.40 12.94
N ARG A 138 -19.22 -0.68 14.06
CA ARG A 138 -20.17 0.37 14.44
C ARG A 138 -19.81 1.69 13.77
N LYS A 139 -20.81 2.57 13.60
CA LYS A 139 -20.65 3.87 12.96
C LYS A 139 -19.46 4.71 13.48
N PRO A 140 -19.23 4.85 14.81
CA PRO A 140 -18.08 5.60 15.30
C PRO A 140 -16.72 5.02 14.90
N GLU A 141 -16.64 3.70 14.72
CA GLU A 141 -15.41 3.01 14.31
C GLU A 141 -15.14 3.20 12.83
N ILE A 142 -16.20 3.17 12.02
CA ILE A 142 -16.15 3.47 10.59
C ILE A 142 -15.73 4.94 10.39
N ASP A 143 -16.32 5.86 11.14
CA ASP A 143 -16.01 7.29 11.05
C ASP A 143 -14.55 7.56 11.45
N ALA A 144 -14.09 6.98 12.55
CA ALA A 144 -12.68 7.09 12.96
C ALA A 144 -11.72 6.49 11.92
N PHE A 145 -12.06 5.35 11.31
CA PHE A 145 -11.25 4.78 10.24
C PHE A 145 -11.25 5.67 8.99
N ALA A 146 -12.41 6.23 8.63
CA ALA A 146 -12.55 7.10 7.47
C ALA A 146 -11.74 8.39 7.62
N GLU A 147 -11.57 8.95 8.82
CA GLU A 147 -10.72 10.13 9.04
C GLU A 147 -9.24 9.88 8.70
N GLU A 148 -8.74 8.67 8.95
CA GLU A 148 -7.35 8.27 8.68
C GLU A 148 -7.09 7.96 7.18
N LEU A 149 -8.14 7.81 6.36
CA LEU A 149 -8.00 7.51 4.94
C LEU A 149 -7.51 8.72 4.14
N LYS A 150 -6.74 8.45 3.08
CA LYS A 150 -6.32 9.48 2.12
C LYS A 150 -7.48 9.92 1.23
N ALA A 151 -7.39 11.11 0.66
CA ALA A 151 -8.45 11.68 -0.18
C ALA A 151 -8.89 10.73 -1.32
N HIS A 152 -7.95 10.06 -2.00
CA HIS A 152 -8.25 9.12 -3.08
C HIS A 152 -8.97 7.85 -2.62
N GLN A 153 -8.83 7.48 -1.35
CA GLN A 153 -9.45 6.30 -0.73
C GLN A 153 -10.88 6.57 -0.27
N LYS A 154 -11.26 7.84 -0.05
CA LYS A 154 -12.62 8.26 0.31
C LYS A 154 -13.51 8.54 -0.90
N ALA A 155 -13.07 8.17 -2.10
CA ALA A 155 -13.76 8.59 -3.31
C ALA A 155 -15.15 7.97 -3.43
N LEU A 156 -16.11 8.79 -3.85
CA LEU A 156 -17.49 8.36 -4.02
C LEU A 156 -17.61 7.41 -5.23
N LEU A 157 -18.35 6.33 -5.02
CA LEU A 157 -18.86 5.45 -6.05
C LEU A 157 -20.11 6.09 -6.71
N PRO A 158 -20.55 5.59 -7.88
CA PRO A 158 -21.68 6.18 -8.61
C PRO A 158 -23.01 6.23 -7.84
N ASP A 159 -23.13 5.46 -6.76
CA ASP A 159 -24.30 5.42 -5.86
C ASP A 159 -24.15 6.34 -4.63
N ASN A 160 -23.17 7.25 -4.63
CA ASN A 160 -22.79 8.11 -3.51
C ASN A 160 -22.31 7.36 -2.25
N SER A 161 -22.01 6.06 -2.32
CA SER A 161 -21.27 5.37 -1.26
C SER A 161 -19.77 5.64 -1.41
N THR A 162 -19.01 5.56 -0.32
CA THR A 162 -17.53 5.54 -0.39
C THR A 162 -17.05 4.12 -0.63
N VAL A 163 -15.84 3.99 -1.18
CA VAL A 163 -15.16 2.69 -1.34
C VAL A 163 -15.07 1.92 -0.01
#